data_AF-A0A1Y5FEB7-F1
#
_entry.id   AF-A0A1Y5FEB7-F1
#
_cell.length_a   1.000
_cell.length_b   1.000
_cell.length_c   1.000
_cell.angle_alpha   90.00
_cell.angle_beta   90.00
_cell.angle_gamma   90.00
#
_symmetry.space_group_name_H-M   'P 1'
#
loop_
_entity.id
_entity.type
_entity.pdbx_description
1 polymer ?
#
loop_
_entity_poly.entity_id
_entity_poly.type
_entity_poly.pdbx_seq_one_letter_code
_entity_poly.pdbx_strand_id
1 'polypeptide(L)'
;MDDESRETLADTLVIYKVNGGVNLALEMIESNHQYLLDNFSKELAGSTADLIEYLDIRWGYNTSSYMYLIEQARTLKLKLLAIDLSKNLWPAETTIFPVLPDISKVRAAREAHMAKILCVQKDIKTLVLVGSFHSKKRFLPKALRAECELESESFSLREISLL
;
A
#
# COMPACT_ATOMS: atom_id res chain seq x y z
N MET A 1 14.11 -5.66 -0.40
CA MET A 1 12.84 -6.40 -0.22
C MET A 1 12.77 -7.37 -1.37
N ASP A 2 12.35 -8.61 -1.12
CA ASP A 2 12.41 -9.70 -2.08
C ASP A 2 11.36 -9.49 -3.20
N ASP A 3 11.82 -9.40 -4.45
CA ASP A 3 10.98 -9.28 -5.65
C ASP A 3 10.09 -10.51 -5.85
N GLU A 4 10.59 -11.70 -5.51
CA GLU A 4 9.87 -12.99 -5.63
C GLU A 4 8.60 -12.97 -4.79
N SER A 5 8.70 -12.53 -3.53
CA SER A 5 7.56 -12.35 -2.64
C SER A 5 6.45 -11.43 -3.22
N ARG A 6 6.80 -10.42 -4.03
CA ARG A 6 5.81 -9.53 -4.68
C ARG A 6 5.21 -10.17 -5.92
N GLU A 7 5.99 -10.92 -6.68
CA GLU A 7 5.51 -11.70 -7.81
C GLU A 7 4.53 -12.79 -7.35
N THR A 8 4.86 -13.53 -6.29
CA THR A 8 3.93 -14.51 -5.68
C THR A 8 2.63 -13.83 -5.23
N LEU A 9 2.71 -12.65 -4.62
CA LEU A 9 1.49 -11.91 -4.26
C LEU A 9 0.68 -11.54 -5.50
N ALA A 10 1.32 -11.08 -6.57
CA ALA A 10 0.66 -10.72 -7.82
C ALA A 10 -0.09 -11.91 -8.42
N ASP A 11 0.52 -13.09 -8.44
CA ASP A 11 -0.07 -14.32 -8.97
C ASP A 11 -1.24 -14.81 -8.10
N THR A 12 -1.21 -14.56 -6.80
CA THR A 12 -2.28 -14.95 -5.86
C THR A 12 -3.44 -13.96 -5.81
N LEU A 13 -3.35 -12.79 -6.47
CA LEU A 13 -4.45 -11.81 -6.51
C LEU A 13 -5.74 -12.37 -7.11
N VAL A 14 -5.65 -13.35 -8.02
CA VAL A 14 -6.83 -14.02 -8.59
C VAL A 14 -7.61 -14.77 -7.51
N ILE A 15 -6.92 -15.44 -6.58
CA ILE A 15 -7.54 -16.15 -5.45
C ILE A 15 -8.21 -15.12 -4.54
N TYR A 16 -7.53 -14.02 -4.24
CA TYR A 16 -8.10 -12.92 -3.46
C TYR A 16 -9.38 -12.36 -4.11
N LYS A 17 -9.37 -12.11 -5.43
CA LYS A 17 -10.53 -11.62 -6.19
C LYS A 17 -11.70 -12.59 -6.14
N VAL A 18 -11.46 -13.88 -6.38
CA VAL A 18 -12.49 -14.95 -6.33
C VAL A 18 -13.12 -15.04 -4.94
N ASN A 19 -12.35 -14.79 -3.89
CA ASN A 19 -12.84 -14.75 -2.51
C ASN A 19 -13.46 -13.39 -2.13
N GLY A 20 -13.98 -12.63 -3.09
CA GLY A 20 -14.70 -11.37 -2.87
C GLY A 20 -13.79 -10.17 -2.63
N GLY A 21 -12.49 -10.25 -2.92
CA GLY A 21 -11.58 -9.12 -2.86
C GLY A 21 -11.98 -8.01 -3.84
N VAL A 22 -11.98 -6.76 -3.38
CA VAL A 22 -12.45 -5.62 -4.20
C VAL A 22 -11.33 -4.61 -4.41
N ASN A 23 -10.60 -4.26 -3.35
CA ASN A 23 -9.58 -3.23 -3.39
C ASN A 23 -8.17 -3.81 -3.19
N LEU A 24 -7.18 -3.16 -3.82
CA LEU A 24 -5.76 -3.26 -3.49
C LEU A 24 -5.25 -1.87 -3.10
N ALA A 25 -4.83 -1.71 -1.84
CA ALA A 25 -4.30 -0.48 -1.28
C ALA A 25 -2.78 -0.52 -1.18
N LEU A 26 -2.14 0.60 -1.53
CA LEU A 26 -0.74 0.67 -1.93
C LEU A 26 -0.01 1.78 -1.15
N GLU A 27 0.84 1.41 -0.19
CA GLU A 27 1.68 2.38 0.56
C GLU A 27 2.72 3.06 -0.36
N MET A 28 3.08 2.42 -1.46
CA MET A 28 4.10 2.96 -2.38
C MET A 28 3.67 4.25 -3.10
N ILE A 29 2.39 4.62 -3.03
CA ILE A 29 1.86 5.81 -3.70
C ILE A 29 1.17 6.70 -2.68
N GLU A 30 1.59 7.97 -2.66
CA GLU A 30 0.97 8.99 -1.84
C GLU A 30 -0.46 9.26 -2.34
N SER A 31 -1.42 9.35 -1.41
CA SER A 31 -2.85 9.53 -1.72
C SER A 31 -3.20 10.75 -2.59
N ASN A 32 -2.40 11.82 -2.54
CA ASN A 32 -2.55 12.97 -3.45
C ASN A 32 -2.17 12.66 -4.91
N HIS A 33 -1.57 11.49 -5.16
CA HIS A 33 -1.25 10.96 -6.49
C HIS A 33 -2.18 9.79 -6.89
N GLN A 34 -3.35 9.66 -6.26
CA GLN A 34 -4.38 8.67 -6.66
C GLN A 34 -4.72 8.74 -8.16
N TYR A 35 -4.62 9.93 -8.76
CA TYR A 35 -4.86 10.12 -10.20
C TYR A 35 -3.95 9.25 -11.09
N LEU A 36 -2.73 8.91 -10.66
CA LEU A 36 -1.84 8.03 -11.43
C LEU A 36 -2.44 6.62 -11.56
N LEU A 37 -2.95 6.08 -10.44
CA LEU A 37 -3.62 4.78 -10.41
C LEU A 37 -4.94 4.80 -11.17
N ASP A 38 -5.71 5.89 -11.05
CA ASP A 38 -6.99 6.04 -11.74
C ASP A 38 -6.82 6.13 -13.26
N ASN A 39 -5.81 6.88 -13.72
CA ASN A 39 -5.49 7.02 -15.15
C ASN A 39 -4.97 5.70 -15.72
N PHE A 40 -4.09 5.01 -14.99
CA PHE A 40 -3.60 3.69 -15.36
C PHE A 40 -4.74 2.66 -15.45
N SER A 41 -5.66 2.66 -14.48
CA SER A 41 -6.83 1.77 -14.47
C SER A 41 -7.80 2.03 -15.63
N LYS A 42 -7.82 3.27 -16.15
CA LYS A 42 -8.64 3.68 -17.32
C LYS A 42 -7.92 3.53 -18.66
N GLU A 43 -6.69 3.05 -18.65
CA GLU A 43 -5.86 2.85 -19.84
C GLU A 43 -5.65 4.13 -20.65
N LEU A 44 -5.52 5.28 -19.96
CA LEU A 44 -5.25 6.53 -20.64
C LEU A 44 -3.85 6.50 -21.29
N ALA A 45 -3.72 7.12 -22.46
CA ALA A 45 -2.44 7.21 -23.15
C ALA A 45 -1.37 7.84 -22.24
N GLY A 46 -0.19 7.21 -22.15
CA GLY A 46 0.92 7.66 -21.30
C GLY A 46 0.84 7.26 -19.83
N SER A 47 -0.33 6.83 -19.32
CA SER A 47 -0.54 6.58 -17.89
C SER A 47 0.39 5.52 -17.29
N THR A 48 0.75 4.48 -18.05
CA THR A 48 1.74 3.48 -17.61
C THR A 48 3.13 4.09 -17.41
N ALA A 49 3.56 4.98 -18.31
CA ALA A 49 4.86 5.64 -18.21
C ALA A 49 4.91 6.60 -17.01
N ASP A 50 3.84 7.38 -16.81
CA ASP A 50 3.73 8.31 -15.67
C ASP A 50 3.79 7.57 -14.32
N LEU A 51 3.13 6.41 -14.22
CA LEU A 51 3.14 5.59 -13.01
C LEU A 51 4.52 4.95 -12.77
N ILE A 52 5.19 4.46 -13.83
CA ILE A 52 6.56 3.94 -13.76
C ILE A 52 7.52 5.03 -13.29
N GLU A 53 7.47 6.22 -13.88
CA GLU A 53 8.33 7.35 -13.52
C GLU A 53 8.18 7.71 -12.04
N TYR A 54 6.92 7.78 -11.56
CA TYR A 54 6.64 8.01 -10.15
C TYR A 54 7.26 6.93 -9.24
N LEU A 55 7.08 5.66 -9.58
CA LEU A 55 7.61 4.54 -8.80
C LEU A 55 9.15 4.49 -8.85
N ASP A 56 9.78 4.81 -9.97
CA ASP A 56 11.24 4.86 -10.10
C ASP A 56 11.85 5.92 -9.18
N ILE A 57 11.28 7.12 -9.16
CA ILE A 57 11.72 8.21 -8.29
C ILE A 57 11.59 7.83 -6.81
N ARG A 58 10.55 7.07 -6.45
CA ARG A 58 10.21 6.78 -5.06
C ARG A 58 10.82 5.48 -4.51
N TRP A 59 10.95 4.46 -5.35
CA TRP A 59 11.22 3.07 -4.95
C TRP A 59 12.35 2.42 -5.74
N GLY A 60 12.83 3.06 -6.81
CA GLY A 60 14.01 2.67 -7.58
C GLY A 60 13.92 1.23 -8.11
N TYR A 61 14.87 0.38 -7.72
CA TYR A 61 14.99 -0.99 -8.23
C TYR A 61 13.75 -1.89 -8.02
N ASN A 62 12.79 -1.49 -7.17
CA ASN A 62 11.57 -2.26 -6.93
C ASN A 62 10.43 -1.94 -7.93
N THR A 63 10.61 -0.99 -8.86
CA THR A 63 9.52 -0.53 -9.74
C THR A 63 8.91 -1.66 -10.56
N SER A 64 9.73 -2.50 -11.18
CA SER A 64 9.24 -3.58 -12.06
C SER A 64 8.30 -4.55 -11.33
N SER A 65 8.67 -4.98 -10.13
CA SER A 65 7.84 -5.91 -9.35
C SER A 65 6.58 -5.25 -8.79
N TYR A 66 6.62 -3.96 -8.44
CA TYR A 66 5.41 -3.21 -8.12
C TYR A 66 4.48 -3.03 -9.33
N MET A 67 5.04 -2.71 -10.50
CA MET A 67 4.26 -2.58 -11.72
C MET A 67 3.61 -3.90 -12.12
N TYR A 68 4.31 -5.03 -11.99
CA TYR A 68 3.72 -6.34 -12.24
C TYR A 68 2.51 -6.60 -11.33
N LEU A 69 2.64 -6.36 -10.02
CA LEU A 69 1.53 -6.48 -9.08
C LEU A 69 0.35 -5.56 -9.42
N ILE A 70 0.63 -4.30 -9.74
CA ILE A 70 -0.38 -3.29 -10.06
C ILE A 70 -1.11 -3.65 -11.37
N GLU A 71 -0.38 -4.17 -12.37
CA GLU A 71 -0.91 -4.66 -13.64
C GLU A 71 -1.84 -5.87 -13.45
N GLN A 72 -1.44 -6.85 -12.63
CA GLN A 72 -2.30 -7.99 -12.29
C GLN A 72 -3.59 -7.53 -11.59
N ALA A 73 -3.48 -6.60 -10.64
CA ALA A 73 -4.64 -6.04 -9.96
C ALA A 73 -5.59 -5.29 -10.91
N ARG A 74 -5.05 -4.51 -11.86
CA ARG A 74 -5.82 -3.84 -12.92
C ARG A 74 -6.57 -4.85 -13.78
N THR A 75 -5.88 -5.89 -14.27
CA THR A 75 -6.45 -6.96 -15.11
C THR A 75 -7.60 -7.67 -14.40
N LEU A 76 -7.48 -7.87 -13.08
CA LEU A 76 -8.51 -8.47 -12.23
C LEU A 76 -9.62 -7.48 -11.81
N LYS A 77 -9.60 -6.24 -12.31
CA LYS A 77 -10.54 -5.17 -11.97
C LYS A 77 -10.65 -4.96 -10.46
N LEU A 78 -9.52 -5.00 -9.77
CA LEU A 78 -9.42 -4.51 -8.40
C LEU A 78 -9.33 -2.98 -8.43
N LYS A 79 -10.00 -2.32 -7.49
CA LYS A 79 -9.82 -0.87 -7.33
C LYS A 79 -8.49 -0.61 -6.63
N LEU A 80 -7.65 0.18 -7.29
CA LEU A 80 -6.33 0.55 -6.78
C LEU A 80 -6.46 1.80 -5.89
N LEU A 81 -5.87 1.76 -4.68
CA LEU A 81 -5.92 2.87 -3.72
C LEU A 81 -4.51 3.30 -3.31
N ALA A 82 -4.17 4.57 -3.53
CA ALA A 82 -2.99 5.21 -2.99
C ALA A 82 -3.29 5.65 -1.55
N ILE A 83 -2.51 5.15 -0.58
CA ILE A 83 -2.84 5.33 0.84
C ILE A 83 -1.79 6.10 1.64
N ASP A 84 -0.62 6.39 1.07
CA ASP A 84 0.45 7.02 1.85
C ASP A 84 0.23 8.53 2.04
N LEU A 85 0.80 9.06 3.11
CA LEU A 85 0.81 10.48 3.41
C LEU A 85 1.92 11.18 2.59
N SER A 86 1.57 12.30 1.98
CA SER A 86 2.55 13.05 1.20
C SER A 86 3.74 13.52 2.04
N LYS A 87 4.96 13.40 1.50
CA LYS A 87 6.20 13.85 2.18
C LYS A 87 6.15 15.30 2.66
N ASN A 88 5.44 16.17 1.93
CA ASN A 88 5.32 17.58 2.27
C ASN A 88 4.46 17.82 3.53
N LEU A 89 3.70 16.82 3.96
CA LEU A 89 2.88 16.84 5.16
C LEU A 89 3.51 16.09 6.33
N TRP A 90 4.73 15.58 6.17
CA TRP A 90 5.42 14.86 7.23
C TRP A 90 5.77 15.81 8.38
N PRO A 91 5.43 15.47 9.63
CA PRO A 91 5.84 16.26 10.77
C PRO A 91 7.36 16.20 10.94
N ALA A 92 7.94 17.24 11.55
CA ALA A 92 9.33 17.19 11.98
C ALA A 92 9.54 16.06 12.99
N GLU A 93 10.60 15.26 12.79
CA GLU A 93 10.95 14.19 13.71
C GLU A 93 11.41 14.72 15.08
N THR A 94 11.26 13.89 16.11
CA THR A 94 11.64 14.25 17.48
C THR A 94 13.13 14.12 17.77
N THR A 95 13.86 13.34 16.98
CA THR A 95 15.27 13.01 17.24
C THR A 95 16.09 12.93 15.96
N ILE A 96 17.42 12.97 16.12
CA ILE A 96 18.37 12.75 15.02
C ILE A 96 18.34 11.26 14.62
N PHE A 97 18.58 10.97 13.34
CA PHE A 97 18.51 9.64 12.76
C PHE A 97 19.55 8.64 13.33
N PRO A 98 19.21 7.33 13.39
CA PRO A 98 17.91 6.74 13.05
C PRO A 98 16.87 6.91 14.17
N VAL A 99 15.67 7.35 13.80
CA VAL A 99 14.55 7.50 14.74
C VAL A 99 13.94 6.12 15.02
N LEU A 100 13.84 5.76 16.31
CA LEU A 100 13.18 4.50 16.69
C LEU A 100 11.71 4.54 16.23
N PRO A 101 11.16 3.44 15.66
CA PRO A 101 9.79 3.45 15.13
C PRO A 101 8.79 3.98 16.15
N ASP A 102 8.89 3.53 17.41
CA ASP A 102 7.91 3.83 18.47
C ASP A 102 7.81 5.33 18.83
N ILE A 103 8.83 6.12 18.50
CA ILE A 103 8.85 7.58 18.71
C ILE A 103 8.74 8.36 17.40
N SER A 104 8.76 7.69 16.24
CA SER A 104 8.69 8.39 14.94
C SER A 104 7.33 9.05 14.75
N LYS A 105 7.36 10.39 14.66
CA LYS A 105 6.17 11.19 14.37
C LYS A 105 5.73 11.00 12.92
N VAL A 106 6.68 10.82 12.00
CA VAL A 106 6.39 10.58 10.59
C VAL A 106 5.62 9.27 10.44
N ARG A 107 6.09 8.19 11.06
CA ARG A 107 5.39 6.90 11.03
C ARG A 107 3.96 7.02 11.55
N ALA A 108 3.79 7.63 12.73
CA ALA A 108 2.47 7.79 13.34
C ALA A 108 1.52 8.62 12.44
N ALA A 109 2.02 9.68 11.81
CA ALA A 109 1.22 10.49 10.87
C ALA A 109 0.83 9.70 9.62
N ARG A 110 1.76 8.92 9.03
CA ARG A 110 1.47 8.03 7.89
C ARG A 110 0.42 6.99 8.25
N GLU A 111 0.52 6.36 9.42
CA GLU A 111 -0.44 5.36 9.90
C GLU A 111 -1.83 5.93 10.15
N ALA A 112 -1.93 7.10 10.77
CA ALA A 112 -3.20 7.78 10.96
C ALA A 112 -3.84 8.17 9.62
N HIS A 113 -3.03 8.59 8.65
CA HIS A 113 -3.50 8.94 7.30
C HIS A 113 -4.00 7.72 6.52
N MET A 114 -3.20 6.64 6.49
CA MET A 114 -3.59 5.35 5.90
C MET A 114 -4.89 4.83 6.53
N ALA A 115 -5.02 4.92 7.86
CA ALA A 115 -6.21 4.47 8.57
C ALA A 115 -7.46 5.25 8.13
N LYS A 116 -7.38 6.57 7.98
CA LYS A 116 -8.50 7.40 7.49
C LYS A 116 -8.98 6.96 6.11
N ILE A 117 -8.06 6.74 5.17
CA ILE A 117 -8.43 6.32 3.81
C ILE A 117 -9.08 4.94 3.82
N LEU A 118 -8.47 3.98 4.52
CA LEU A 118 -8.97 2.62 4.62
C LEU A 118 -10.30 2.55 5.36
N CYS A 119 -10.53 3.43 6.32
CA CYS A 119 -11.78 3.49 7.07
C CYS A 119 -12.99 3.89 6.20
N VAL A 120 -12.78 4.75 5.20
CA VAL A 120 -13.83 5.07 4.19
C VAL A 120 -14.21 3.80 3.38
N GLN A 121 -13.33 2.80 3.35
CA GLN A 121 -13.54 1.52 2.67
C GLN A 121 -13.83 0.36 3.65
N LYS A 122 -14.21 0.62 4.91
CA LYS A 122 -14.31 -0.40 5.98
C LYS A 122 -15.22 -1.59 5.66
N ASP A 123 -16.26 -1.38 4.87
CA ASP A 123 -17.21 -2.43 4.48
C ASP A 123 -16.81 -3.16 3.18
N ILE A 124 -15.62 -2.83 2.64
CA ILE A 124 -15.09 -3.36 1.39
C ILE A 124 -13.85 -4.20 1.69
N LYS A 125 -13.85 -5.45 1.24
CA LYS A 125 -12.68 -6.34 1.36
C LYS A 125 -11.50 -5.72 0.61
N THR A 126 -10.49 -5.32 1.39
CA THR A 126 -9.34 -4.54 0.93
C THR A 126 -8.05 -5.25 1.36
N LEU A 127 -7.20 -5.56 0.39
CA LEU A 127 -5.83 -6.03 0.62
C LEU A 127 -4.92 -4.82 0.68
N VAL A 128 -4.05 -4.75 1.69
CA VAL A 128 -3.17 -3.60 1.91
C VAL A 128 -1.72 -4.05 1.81
N LEU A 129 -0.97 -3.49 0.86
CA LEU A 129 0.47 -3.70 0.73
C LEU A 129 1.23 -2.56 1.40
N VAL A 130 1.87 -2.89 2.52
CA VAL A 130 2.67 -1.97 3.35
C VAL A 130 4.00 -2.60 3.74
N GLY A 131 4.97 -1.76 4.11
CA GLY A 131 6.21 -2.17 4.74
C GLY A 131 5.96 -2.92 6.05
N SER A 132 6.83 -3.89 6.33
CA SER A 132 6.68 -4.85 7.44
C SER A 132 6.58 -4.23 8.84
N PHE A 133 7.05 -2.99 9.02
CA PHE A 133 6.81 -2.30 10.27
C PHE A 133 5.33 -2.00 10.44
N HIS A 134 4.69 -1.36 9.47
CA HIS A 134 3.30 -0.90 9.56
C HIS A 134 2.31 -2.03 9.86
N SER A 135 2.58 -3.26 9.42
CA SER A 135 1.73 -4.43 9.67
C SER A 135 1.77 -4.96 11.12
N LYS A 136 2.67 -4.48 11.97
CA LYS A 136 2.71 -4.88 13.39
C LYS A 136 1.45 -4.38 14.10
N LYS A 137 0.80 -5.24 14.91
CA LYS A 137 -0.46 -4.94 15.64
C LYS A 137 -0.51 -3.58 16.34
N ARG A 138 0.64 -3.09 16.84
CA ARG A 138 0.75 -1.81 17.56
C ARG A 138 0.79 -0.55 16.67
N PHE A 139 0.81 -0.70 15.36
CA PHE A 139 1.02 0.36 14.35
C PHE A 139 -0.24 0.57 13.51
N LEU A 140 -0.24 0.32 12.19
CA LEU A 140 -1.41 0.56 11.32
C LEU A 140 -2.68 -0.18 11.82
N PRO A 141 -2.63 -1.46 12.24
CA PRO A 141 -3.80 -2.11 12.85
C PRO A 141 -4.37 -1.37 14.07
N LYS A 142 -3.50 -0.81 14.93
CA LYS A 142 -3.94 0.00 16.08
C LYS A 142 -4.59 1.30 15.62
N ALA A 143 -4.05 1.94 14.58
CA ALA A 143 -4.63 3.15 14.01
C ALA A 143 -6.00 2.89 13.37
N LEU A 144 -6.18 1.78 12.67
CA LEU A 144 -7.46 1.35 12.10
C LEU A 144 -8.54 1.12 13.16
N ARG A 145 -8.19 0.41 14.24
CA ARG A 145 -9.10 0.22 15.38
C ARG A 145 -9.48 1.55 16.04
N ALA A 146 -8.52 2.46 16.20
CA ALA A 146 -8.78 3.77 16.80
C ALA A 146 -9.63 4.68 15.91
N GLU A 147 -9.48 4.59 14.59
CA GLU A 147 -10.23 5.42 13.64
C GLU A 147 -11.66 4.93 13.46
N CYS A 148 -11.90 3.62 13.35
CA CYS A 148 -13.26 3.10 13.16
C CYS A 148 -13.47 1.64 13.54
N GLU A 149 -12.79 1.17 14.58
CA GLU A 149 -12.99 -0.17 15.15
C GLU A 149 -12.77 -1.30 14.14
N LEU A 150 -12.01 -1.04 13.07
CA LEU A 150 -11.76 -2.00 12.03
C LEU A 150 -10.70 -3.00 12.50
N GLU A 151 -11.08 -4.27 12.50
CA GLU A 151 -10.16 -5.39 12.69
C GLU A 151 -9.40 -5.68 11.39
N SER A 152 -8.12 -6.02 11.52
CA SER A 152 -7.26 -6.35 10.39
C SER A 152 -6.37 -7.53 10.70
N GLU A 153 -6.19 -8.42 9.73
CA GLU A 153 -5.19 -9.48 9.79
C GLU A 153 -3.95 -9.07 8.99
N SER A 154 -2.78 -9.54 9.43
CA SER A 154 -1.51 -9.22 8.80
C SER A 154 -0.67 -10.47 8.69
N PHE A 155 -0.16 -10.73 7.50
CA PHE A 155 0.74 -11.83 7.17
C PHE A 155 1.97 -11.26 6.47
N SER A 156 3.10 -11.96 6.59
CA SER A 156 4.33 -11.58 5.90
C SER A 156 4.32 -12.16 4.48
N LEU A 157 4.78 -11.41 3.47
CA LEU A 157 4.87 -11.95 2.11
C LEU A 157 5.78 -13.18 2.02
N ARG A 158 6.79 -13.28 2.90
CA ARG A 158 7.65 -14.47 2.98
C ARG A 158 6.92 -15.75 3.41
N GLU A 159 5.75 -15.61 4.03
CA GLU A 159 4.92 -16.76 4.43
C GLU A 159 4.06 -17.24 3.25
N ILE A 160 3.87 -16.40 2.22
CA ILE A 160 3.09 -16.73 1.03
C ILE A 160 3.92 -17.53 0.03
N SER A 161 5.22 -17.28 -0.08
CA SER A 161 6.13 -18.01 -0.99
C SER A 161 6.43 -19.46 -0.57
N LEU A 162 5.87 -19.92 0.54
CA LEU A 162 5.99 -21.30 1.05
C LEU A 162 4.71 -22.13 0.86
N LEU A 163 3.69 -21.56 0.21
CA LEU A 163 2.41 -22.22 -0.12
C LEU A 163 2.36 -22.57 -1.60
#